data_AF-A0A5C4N5U3-F1
#
_entry.id   AF-A0A5C4N5U3-F1
#
_cell.length_a   1.000
_cell.length_b   1.000
_cell.length_c   1.000
_cell.angle_alpha   90.00
_cell.angle_beta   90.00
_cell.angle_gamma   90.00
#
_symmetry.space_group_name_H-M   'P 1'
#
loop_
_entity.id
_entity.type
_entity.pdbx_description
1 polymer ?
#
loop_
_entity_poly.entity_id
_entity_poly.type
_entity_poly.pdbx_seq_one_letter_code
_entity_poly.pdbx_strand_id
1 'polypeptide(L)'
;MKTPFAVAVMAFLAAPALALDPLEPGASVAFLGLHFIDTSTEGAYNGVREDEVARLALLEDAVRARFVAEGFELVDLAPVAEELERTLNPASCNGCDLRMAERLGADYALVGEVQKVSNLILSMNLALREVGTERLVRMLAVDIRGNTDESWLRGGRYILDRHVFAEESPEAAQD
;
A
#
# COMPACT_ATOMS: atom_id res chain seq x y z
N MET A 1 61.17 -25.31 13.69
CA MET A 1 59.77 -25.79 13.73
C MET A 1 58.88 -24.61 13.33
N LYS A 2 58.36 -24.59 12.10
CA LYS A 2 57.46 -23.53 11.60
C LYS A 2 56.09 -24.17 11.41
N THR A 3 55.12 -23.81 12.24
CA THR A 3 53.71 -24.19 12.08
C THR A 3 53.10 -23.35 10.96
N PRO A 4 52.48 -23.95 9.93
CA PRO A 4 51.77 -23.19 8.92
C PRO A 4 50.43 -22.72 9.49
N PHE A 5 50.15 -21.42 9.38
CA PHE A 5 48.85 -20.83 9.64
C PHE A 5 47.89 -21.29 8.55
N ALA A 6 46.88 -22.10 8.92
CA ALA A 6 45.80 -22.46 8.00
C ALA A 6 44.84 -21.27 7.89
N VAL A 7 44.81 -20.63 6.72
CA VAL A 7 43.81 -19.61 6.38
C VAL A 7 42.51 -20.33 6.05
N ALA A 8 41.55 -20.29 6.97
CA ALA A 8 40.19 -20.74 6.70
C ALA A 8 39.49 -19.67 5.84
N VAL A 9 39.30 -19.96 4.56
CA VAL A 9 38.48 -19.15 3.65
C VAL A 9 37.02 -19.41 4.02
N MET A 10 36.41 -18.47 4.75
CA MET A 10 34.98 -18.49 5.04
C MET A 10 34.25 -18.07 3.76
N ALA A 11 33.68 -19.05 3.04
CA ALA A 11 32.85 -18.80 1.87
C ALA A 11 31.55 -18.09 2.31
N PHE A 12 31.42 -16.81 1.99
CA PHE A 12 30.15 -16.10 2.08
C PHE A 12 29.20 -16.70 1.04
N LEU A 13 28.24 -17.50 1.48
CA LEU A 13 27.08 -17.88 0.67
C LEU A 13 26.28 -16.59 0.43
N ALA A 14 26.31 -16.08 -0.79
CA ALA A 14 25.44 -14.99 -1.20
C ALA A 14 23.99 -15.44 -0.99
N ALA A 15 23.32 -14.84 0.00
CA ALA A 15 21.88 -15.03 0.15
C ALA A 15 21.21 -14.49 -1.11
N PRO A 16 20.27 -15.23 -1.73
CA PRO A 16 19.51 -14.70 -2.85
C PRO A 16 18.80 -13.43 -2.38
N ALA A 17 18.96 -12.32 -3.10
CA ALA A 17 18.14 -11.14 -2.91
C ALA A 17 16.67 -11.58 -3.04
N LEU A 18 15.84 -11.26 -2.05
CA LEU A 18 14.41 -11.51 -2.12
C LEU A 18 13.82 -10.57 -3.16
N ALA A 19 13.79 -11.06 -4.40
CA ALA A 19 12.95 -10.57 -5.47
C ALA A 19 11.52 -10.42 -4.97
N LEU A 20 10.87 -9.29 -5.25
CA LEU A 20 9.45 -9.15 -4.98
C LEU A 20 8.70 -10.02 -5.98
N ASP A 21 7.86 -10.96 -5.51
CA ASP A 21 7.09 -11.83 -6.40
C ASP A 21 6.36 -11.00 -7.46
N PRO A 22 6.50 -11.29 -8.76
CA PRO A 22 5.82 -10.55 -9.80
C PRO A 22 4.31 -10.51 -9.54
N LEU A 23 3.69 -9.34 -9.70
CA LEU A 23 2.24 -9.26 -9.74
C LEU A 23 1.78 -9.75 -11.11
N GLU A 24 0.71 -10.55 -11.15
CA GLU A 24 0.18 -11.09 -12.41
C GLU A 24 -0.73 -10.06 -13.09
N PRO A 25 -0.38 -9.53 -14.28
CA PRO A 25 -1.28 -8.66 -15.02
C PRO A 25 -2.58 -9.40 -15.38
N GLY A 26 -3.72 -8.71 -15.31
CA GLY A 26 -5.05 -9.31 -15.46
C GLY A 26 -5.63 -9.88 -14.17
N ALA A 27 -4.86 -9.91 -13.07
CA ALA A 27 -5.40 -10.27 -11.77
C ALA A 27 -6.43 -9.26 -11.27
N SER A 28 -7.40 -9.77 -10.52
CA SER A 28 -8.51 -9.02 -9.97
C SER A 28 -8.17 -8.43 -8.60
N VAL A 29 -8.55 -7.17 -8.37
CA VAL A 29 -8.20 -6.42 -7.15
C VAL A 29 -9.46 -5.82 -6.53
N ALA A 30 -9.71 -6.16 -5.27
CA ALA A 30 -10.68 -5.48 -4.42
C ALA A 30 -10.01 -4.28 -3.76
N PHE A 31 -10.14 -3.09 -4.36
CA PHE A 31 -9.68 -1.85 -3.75
C PHE A 31 -10.73 -1.27 -2.80
N LEU A 32 -10.58 -1.53 -1.51
CA LEU A 32 -11.53 -1.21 -0.45
C LEU A 32 -11.42 0.22 0.07
N GLY A 33 -10.64 1.07 -0.61
CA GLY A 33 -10.50 2.50 -0.32
C GLY A 33 -9.36 2.84 0.63
N LEU A 34 -9.30 4.13 0.98
CA LEU A 34 -8.32 4.72 1.89
C LEU A 34 -9.02 5.24 3.13
N HIS A 35 -8.55 4.83 4.31
CA HIS A 35 -9.08 5.37 5.56
C HIS A 35 -8.34 6.66 5.96
N PHE A 36 -9.09 7.73 6.25
CA PHE A 36 -8.51 8.99 6.72
C PHE A 36 -8.48 9.06 8.24
N ILE A 37 -7.29 9.28 8.80
CA ILE A 37 -7.03 9.36 10.24
C ILE A 37 -6.58 10.78 10.57
N ASP A 38 -7.40 11.54 11.30
CA ASP A 38 -7.04 12.88 11.78
C ASP A 38 -6.64 12.86 13.27
N THR A 39 -5.34 12.81 13.54
CA THR A 39 -4.81 12.96 14.90
C THR A 39 -4.45 14.41 15.25
N SER A 40 -4.61 15.35 14.30
CA SER A 40 -4.43 16.78 14.56
C SER A 40 -5.55 17.39 15.39
N THR A 41 -6.67 16.65 15.54
CA THR A 41 -7.93 17.07 16.17
C THR A 41 -8.68 18.19 15.44
N GLU A 42 -8.16 18.70 14.31
CA GLU A 42 -8.77 19.80 13.56
C GLU A 42 -10.20 19.47 13.16
N GLY A 43 -10.44 18.30 12.58
CA GLY A 43 -11.78 17.86 12.19
C GLY A 43 -12.73 17.65 13.38
N ALA A 44 -12.19 17.23 14.53
CA ALA A 44 -12.98 17.01 15.74
C ALA A 44 -13.48 18.33 16.36
N TYR A 45 -12.67 19.40 16.28
CA TYR A 45 -13.01 20.71 16.83
C TYR A 45 -13.78 21.60 15.84
N ASN A 46 -13.36 21.59 14.57
CA ASN A 46 -13.86 22.54 13.55
C ASN A 46 -14.83 21.91 12.56
N GLY A 47 -15.09 20.61 12.68
CA GLY A 47 -15.87 19.83 11.72
C GLY A 47 -14.99 19.26 10.60
N VAL A 48 -15.52 18.22 9.94
CA VAL A 48 -14.85 17.57 8.81
C VAL A 48 -14.65 18.57 7.69
N ARG A 49 -13.44 18.57 7.13
CA ARG A 49 -13.05 19.45 6.04
C ARG A 49 -13.45 18.86 4.69
N GLU A 50 -14.32 19.57 3.96
CA GLU A 50 -14.78 19.14 2.64
C GLU A 50 -13.62 18.99 1.64
N ASP A 51 -12.58 19.83 1.74
CA ASP A 51 -11.42 19.74 0.86
C ASP A 51 -10.57 18.49 1.12
N GLU A 52 -10.51 18.00 2.37
CA GLU A 52 -9.80 16.75 2.69
C GLU A 52 -10.59 15.53 2.22
N VAL A 53 -11.92 15.56 2.33
CA VAL A 53 -12.80 14.52 1.78
C VAL A 53 -12.64 14.43 0.26
N ALA A 54 -12.68 15.57 -0.44
CA ALA A 54 -12.47 15.62 -1.89
C ALA A 54 -11.07 15.13 -2.29
N ARG A 55 -10.05 15.44 -1.48
CA ARG A 55 -8.67 15.02 -1.74
C ARG A 55 -8.44 13.54 -1.51
N LEU A 56 -9.10 12.93 -0.54
CA LEU A 56 -9.10 11.48 -0.34
C LEU A 56 -9.68 10.78 -1.57
N ALA A 57 -10.84 11.23 -2.06
CA ALA A 57 -11.46 10.71 -3.28
C ALA A 57 -10.54 10.87 -4.51
N LEU A 58 -9.90 12.05 -4.66
CA LEU A 58 -8.91 12.30 -5.72
C LEU A 58 -7.74 11.32 -5.68
N LEU A 59 -7.26 10.99 -4.48
CA LEU A 59 -6.17 10.02 -4.30
C LEU A 59 -6.63 8.60 -4.61
N GLU A 60 -7.84 8.21 -4.18
CA GLU A 60 -8.44 6.92 -4.53
C GLU A 60 -8.59 6.75 -6.05
N ASP A 61 -9.09 7.77 -6.74
CA ASP A 61 -9.22 7.76 -8.20
C ASP A 61 -7.86 7.59 -8.89
N ALA A 62 -6.81 8.24 -8.37
CA ALA A 62 -5.45 8.07 -8.89
C ALA A 62 -4.91 6.65 -8.69
N VAL A 63 -5.20 6.02 -7.54
CA VAL A 63 -4.86 4.62 -7.27
C VAL A 63 -5.62 3.70 -8.24
N ARG A 64 -6.94 3.88 -8.39
CA ARG A 64 -7.76 3.10 -9.33
C ARG A 64 -7.23 3.19 -10.75
N ALA A 65 -7.02 4.42 -11.23
CA ALA A 65 -6.51 4.67 -12.57
C ALA A 65 -5.14 4.02 -12.80
N ARG A 66 -4.26 4.02 -11.79
CA ARG A 66 -2.97 3.37 -11.92
C ARG A 66 -3.08 1.85 -12.00
N PHE A 67 -3.86 1.20 -11.14
CA PHE A 67 -4.05 -0.25 -11.22
C PHE A 67 -4.63 -0.68 -12.58
N VAL A 68 -5.61 0.06 -13.10
CA VAL A 68 -6.16 -0.19 -14.44
C VAL A 68 -5.10 0.00 -15.53
N ALA A 69 -4.25 1.03 -15.42
CA ALA A 69 -3.17 1.27 -16.39
C ALA A 69 -2.10 0.16 -16.40
N GLU A 70 -1.88 -0.51 -15.27
CA GLU A 70 -0.99 -1.66 -15.12
C GLU A 70 -1.67 -2.99 -15.50
N GLY A 71 -2.93 -2.96 -15.94
CA GLY A 71 -3.65 -4.12 -16.45
C GLY A 71 -4.40 -4.94 -15.39
N PHE A 72 -4.64 -4.41 -14.20
CA PHE A 72 -5.46 -5.07 -13.18
C PHE A 72 -6.95 -4.80 -13.38
N GLU A 73 -7.78 -5.76 -13.01
CA GLU A 73 -9.24 -5.63 -13.02
C GLU A 73 -9.74 -5.24 -11.62
N LEU A 74 -10.37 -4.07 -11.47
CA LEU A 74 -10.99 -3.70 -10.20
C LEU A 74 -12.37 -4.35 -10.08
N VAL A 75 -12.57 -5.16 -9.04
CA VAL A 75 -13.85 -5.85 -8.82
C VAL A 75 -14.93 -4.89 -8.33
N ASP A 76 -16.19 -5.20 -8.64
CA ASP A 76 -17.35 -4.48 -8.10
C ASP A 76 -17.51 -4.75 -6.60
N LEU A 77 -17.53 -3.69 -5.80
CA LEU A 77 -17.67 -3.77 -4.35
C LEU A 77 -19.14 -3.83 -3.88
N ALA A 78 -20.12 -3.66 -4.78
CA ALA A 78 -21.53 -3.67 -4.42
C ALA A 78 -21.97 -4.87 -3.54
N PRO A 79 -21.48 -6.11 -3.73
CA PRO A 79 -21.84 -7.24 -2.88
C PRO A 79 -21.36 -7.15 -1.41
N VAL A 80 -20.43 -6.25 -1.12
CA VAL A 80 -19.88 -6.02 0.24
C VAL A 80 -20.08 -4.58 0.73
N ALA A 81 -20.80 -3.73 -0.02
CA ALA A 81 -20.91 -2.31 0.27
C ALA A 81 -21.42 -2.01 1.70
N GLU A 82 -22.45 -2.70 2.17
CA GLU A 82 -22.96 -2.51 3.54
C GLU A 82 -21.92 -2.88 4.62
N GLU A 83 -21.14 -3.95 4.40
CA GLU A 83 -20.07 -4.33 5.33
C GLU A 83 -18.93 -3.30 5.31
N LEU A 84 -18.56 -2.86 4.10
CA LEU A 84 -17.51 -1.87 3.91
C LEU A 84 -17.87 -0.53 4.57
N GLU A 85 -19.10 -0.04 4.37
CA GLU A 85 -19.62 1.19 5.00
C GLU A 85 -19.64 1.12 6.53
N ARG A 86 -19.88 -0.06 7.10
CA ARG A 86 -19.89 -0.28 8.55
C ARG A 86 -18.49 -0.53 9.13
N THR A 87 -17.51 -0.80 8.27
CA THR A 87 -16.13 -1.02 8.66
C THR A 87 -15.45 0.32 8.82
N LEU A 88 -15.06 0.66 10.06
CA LEU A 88 -14.41 1.94 10.34
C LEU A 88 -13.14 2.13 9.51
N ASN A 89 -12.27 1.12 9.49
CA ASN A 89 -10.99 1.15 8.78
C ASN A 89 -10.67 -0.23 8.17
N PRO A 90 -10.85 -0.41 6.85
CA PRO A 90 -10.52 -1.66 6.16
C PRO A 90 -9.04 -2.06 6.25
N ALA A 91 -8.12 -1.10 6.41
CA ALA A 91 -6.70 -1.39 6.58
C ALA A 91 -6.37 -1.93 7.99
N SER A 92 -7.28 -1.80 8.95
CA SER A 92 -7.08 -2.19 10.36
C SER A 92 -8.33 -2.85 10.95
N CYS A 93 -8.78 -3.94 10.33
CA CYS A 93 -10.05 -4.60 10.67
C CYS A 93 -9.96 -6.11 10.94
N ASN A 94 -8.82 -6.61 11.42
CA ASN A 94 -8.63 -8.04 11.75
C ASN A 94 -8.99 -8.97 10.56
N GLY A 95 -8.48 -8.66 9.37
CA GLY A 95 -8.65 -9.49 8.17
C GLY A 95 -10.01 -9.36 7.47
N CYS A 96 -10.84 -8.37 7.81
CA CYS A 96 -12.11 -8.15 7.10
C CYS A 96 -11.89 -7.80 5.62
N ASP A 97 -10.79 -7.14 5.31
CA ASP A 97 -10.33 -6.80 3.97
C ASP A 97 -10.20 -8.04 3.09
N LEU A 98 -9.51 -9.07 3.58
CA LEU A 98 -9.37 -10.33 2.88
C LEU A 98 -10.68 -11.08 2.74
N ARG A 99 -11.50 -11.13 3.79
CA ARG A 99 -12.81 -11.82 3.74
C ARG A 99 -13.76 -11.15 2.74
N MET A 100 -13.76 -9.82 2.67
CA MET A 100 -14.52 -9.09 1.65
C MET A 100 -13.97 -9.41 0.25
N ALA A 101 -12.65 -9.33 0.05
CA ALA A 101 -12.02 -9.62 -1.24
C ALA A 101 -12.27 -11.07 -1.71
N GLU A 102 -12.19 -12.05 -0.80
CA GLU A 102 -12.51 -13.46 -1.06
C GLU A 102 -13.97 -13.63 -1.53
N ARG A 103 -14.93 -12.97 -0.86
CA ARG A 103 -16.35 -13.01 -1.26
C ARG A 103 -16.60 -12.38 -2.62
N LEU A 104 -15.76 -11.43 -3.03
CA LEU A 104 -15.82 -10.79 -4.34
C LEU A 104 -15.08 -11.60 -5.43
N GLY A 105 -14.38 -12.66 -5.05
CA GLY A 105 -13.56 -13.46 -5.96
C GLY A 105 -12.32 -12.70 -6.45
N ALA A 106 -11.81 -11.74 -5.67
CA ALA A 106 -10.61 -11.00 -6.01
C ALA A 106 -9.34 -11.80 -5.69
N ASP A 107 -8.31 -11.67 -6.52
CA ASP A 107 -6.99 -12.25 -6.29
C ASP A 107 -6.23 -11.47 -5.21
N TYR A 108 -6.44 -10.15 -5.17
CA TYR A 108 -5.81 -9.26 -4.20
C TYR A 108 -6.82 -8.37 -3.48
N ALA A 109 -6.54 -8.09 -2.21
CA ALA A 109 -7.15 -6.99 -1.45
C ALA A 109 -6.17 -5.81 -1.42
N LEU A 110 -6.65 -4.62 -1.79
CA LEU A 110 -5.92 -3.36 -1.67
C LEU A 110 -6.63 -2.46 -0.66
N VAL A 111 -5.87 -2.00 0.34
CA VAL A 111 -6.31 -1.06 1.38
C VAL A 111 -5.22 -0.03 1.59
N GLY A 112 -5.55 1.08 2.23
CA GLY A 112 -4.56 2.05 2.66
C GLY A 112 -5.11 3.04 3.67
N GLU A 113 -4.23 3.89 4.15
CA GLU A 113 -4.56 4.93 5.11
C GLU A 113 -3.88 6.23 4.73
N VAL A 114 -4.51 7.36 5.05
CA VAL A 114 -3.89 8.68 5.07
C VAL A 114 -4.04 9.23 6.47
N GLN A 115 -2.91 9.45 7.15
CA GLN A 115 -2.88 9.98 8.50
C GLN A 115 -2.38 11.42 8.51
N LYS A 116 -3.16 12.31 9.11
CA LYS A 116 -2.83 13.71 9.32
C LYS A 116 -2.52 13.98 10.79
N VAL A 117 -1.29 14.40 11.04
CA VAL A 117 -0.85 14.91 12.36
C VAL A 117 -0.95 16.45 12.39
N SER A 118 -0.71 17.10 11.25
CA SER A 118 -0.90 18.55 11.07
C SER A 118 -1.02 18.88 9.57
N ASN A 119 -1.35 20.13 9.23
CA ASN A 119 -1.32 20.58 7.83
C ASN A 119 0.09 20.53 7.18
N LEU A 120 1.15 20.36 7.96
CA LEU A 120 2.52 20.20 7.47
C LEU A 120 2.98 18.74 7.43
N ILE A 121 2.47 17.87 8.30
CA ILE A 121 2.99 16.50 8.51
C ILE A 121 1.85 15.50 8.33
N LEU A 122 1.94 14.71 7.28
CA LEU A 122 1.03 13.62 6.99
C LEU A 122 1.84 12.39 6.60
N SER A 123 1.27 11.21 6.83
CA SER A 123 1.76 9.95 6.31
C SER A 123 0.65 9.26 5.53
N MET A 124 1.03 8.37 4.62
CA MET A 124 0.08 7.51 3.92
C MET A 124 0.71 6.18 3.57
N ASN A 125 -0.12 5.16 3.40
CA ASN A 125 0.31 3.85 2.98
C ASN A 125 -0.66 3.20 2.01
N LEU A 126 -0.16 2.24 1.24
CA LEU A 126 -0.96 1.25 0.53
C LEU A 126 -0.45 -0.13 0.91
N ALA A 127 -1.36 -1.07 1.08
CA ALA A 127 -1.09 -2.47 1.36
C ALA A 127 -1.88 -3.34 0.39
N LEU A 128 -1.15 -4.12 -0.41
CA LEU A 128 -1.69 -5.11 -1.32
C LEU A 128 -1.44 -6.50 -0.70
N ARG A 129 -2.51 -7.27 -0.52
CA ARG A 129 -2.46 -8.61 0.06
C ARG A 129 -3.04 -9.62 -0.91
N GLU A 130 -2.39 -10.76 -1.04
CA GLU A 130 -2.88 -11.90 -1.81
C GLU A 130 -3.97 -12.63 -1.03
N VAL A 131 -5.12 -12.87 -1.64
CA VAL A 131 -6.29 -13.44 -0.96
C VAL A 131 -6.07 -14.92 -0.65
N GLY A 132 -5.60 -15.71 -1.62
CA GLY A 132 -5.45 -17.16 -1.45
C GLY A 132 -4.45 -17.60 -0.38
N THR A 133 -3.40 -16.79 -0.13
CA THR A 133 -2.34 -17.08 0.85
C THR A 133 -2.37 -16.15 2.07
N GLU A 134 -3.25 -15.14 2.05
CA GLU A 134 -3.36 -14.03 3.01
C GLU A 134 -2.10 -13.14 3.15
N ARG A 135 -1.09 -13.37 2.31
CA ARG A 135 0.24 -12.76 2.41
C ARG A 135 0.22 -11.31 1.99
N LEU A 136 0.97 -10.48 2.71
CA LEU A 136 1.27 -9.11 2.29
C LEU A 136 2.27 -9.12 1.13
N VAL A 137 1.84 -8.76 -0.07
CA VAL A 137 2.67 -8.84 -1.29
C VAL A 137 3.40 -7.53 -1.58
N ARG A 138 2.76 -6.40 -1.28
CA ARG A 138 3.34 -5.05 -1.40
C ARG A 138 2.82 -4.19 -0.27
N MET A 139 3.71 -3.41 0.33
CA MET A 139 3.35 -2.36 1.28
C MET A 139 4.44 -1.31 1.36
N LEU A 140 4.08 -0.04 1.17
CA LEU A 140 4.95 1.07 1.49
C LEU A 140 4.15 2.12 2.26
N ALA A 141 4.79 2.70 3.26
CA ALA A 141 4.35 3.92 3.93
C ALA A 141 5.32 5.05 3.59
N VAL A 142 4.80 6.25 3.37
CA VAL A 142 5.59 7.45 3.13
C VAL A 142 5.11 8.60 3.99
N ASP A 143 6.04 9.47 4.38
CA ASP A 143 5.74 10.76 4.97
C ASP A 143 5.74 11.84 3.88
N ILE A 144 4.73 12.69 3.87
CA ILE A 144 4.64 13.85 2.99
C ILE A 144 4.64 15.13 3.79
N ARG A 145 5.10 16.21 3.14
CA ARG A 145 5.06 17.56 3.69
C ARG A 145 4.00 18.39 2.95
N GLY A 146 3.04 18.92 3.73
CA GLY A 146 1.94 19.76 3.24
C GLY A 146 0.63 19.00 3.04
N ASN A 147 -0.48 19.69 3.23
CA ASN A 147 -1.85 19.19 3.07
C ASN A 147 -2.52 19.82 1.83
N THR A 148 -2.04 19.45 0.65
CA THR A 148 -2.57 19.91 -0.63
C THR A 148 -2.78 18.73 -1.57
N ASP A 149 -3.60 18.92 -2.60
CA ASP A 149 -3.86 17.90 -3.61
C ASP A 149 -2.55 17.40 -4.24
N GLU A 150 -1.61 18.31 -4.51
CA GLU A 150 -0.34 17.96 -5.10
C GLU A 150 0.57 17.16 -4.14
N SER A 151 0.64 17.52 -2.85
CA SER A 151 1.46 16.74 -1.91
C SER A 151 0.92 15.32 -1.72
N TRP A 152 -0.41 15.16 -1.67
CA TRP A 152 -1.05 13.86 -1.56
C TRP A 152 -0.85 13.00 -2.80
N LEU A 153 -1.09 13.58 -3.99
CA LEU A 153 -0.90 12.88 -5.25
C LEU A 153 0.56 12.49 -5.50
N ARG A 154 1.54 13.32 -5.09
CA ARG A 154 2.96 12.93 -5.19
C ARG A 154 3.30 11.78 -4.24
N GLY A 155 2.77 11.79 -3.01
CA GLY A 155 2.94 10.68 -2.06
C GLY A 155 2.38 9.36 -2.59
N GLY A 156 1.13 9.38 -3.06
CA GLY A 156 0.48 8.20 -3.64
C GLY A 156 1.20 7.67 -4.86
N ARG A 157 1.57 8.55 -5.81
CA ARG A 157 2.36 8.16 -6.99
C ARG A 157 3.69 7.55 -6.60
N TYR A 158 4.38 8.12 -5.61
CA TYR A 158 5.64 7.55 -5.15
C TYR A 158 5.48 6.11 -4.65
N ILE A 159 4.44 5.82 -3.84
CA ILE A 159 4.14 4.44 -3.40
C ILE A 159 3.92 3.52 -4.61
N LEU A 160 3.13 3.97 -5.57
CA LEU A 160 2.79 3.17 -6.75
C LEU A 160 4.02 2.91 -7.63
N ASP A 161 4.79 3.96 -7.94
CA ASP A 161 5.94 3.93 -8.85
C ASP A 161 7.14 3.20 -8.26
N ARG A 162 7.41 3.40 -6.97
CA ARG A 162 8.66 2.94 -6.34
C ARG A 162 8.52 1.67 -5.54
N HIS A 163 7.30 1.14 -5.39
CA HIS A 163 7.10 -0.07 -4.61
C HIS A 163 6.04 -1.00 -5.17
N VAL A 164 4.81 -0.54 -5.39
CA VAL A 164 3.73 -1.43 -5.84
C VAL A 164 4.05 -1.99 -7.22
N PHE A 165 4.47 -1.11 -8.15
CA PHE A 165 4.81 -1.43 -9.54
C PHE A 165 6.28 -1.16 -9.84
N ALA A 166 7.15 -1.23 -8.83
CA ALA A 166 8.58 -1.13 -9.08
C ALA A 166 9.03 -2.27 -9.98
N GLU A 167 9.61 -1.93 -11.13
CA GLU A 167 10.41 -2.89 -11.89
C GLU A 167 11.60 -3.31 -11.02
N GLU A 168 11.95 -4.59 -11.00
CA GLU A 168 13.14 -5.06 -10.30
C GLU A 168 14.37 -4.35 -10.86
N SER A 169 14.86 -3.34 -10.14
CA SER A 169 16.11 -2.68 -10.48
C SER A 169 17.25 -3.44 -9.80
N PRO A 170 18.26 -3.94 -10.53
CA PRO A 170 19.39 -4.70 -9.97
C PRO A 170 20.24 -3.95 -8.92
N GLU A 171 19.97 -2.67 -8.67
CA GLU A 171 20.81 -1.78 -7.86
C GLU A 171 20.50 -1.85 -6.35
N ALA A 172 19.33 -2.34 -5.94
CA ALA A 172 18.93 -2.41 -4.53
C ALA A 172 19.62 -3.54 -3.71
N ALA A 173 20.48 -4.34 -4.35
CA ALA A 173 21.23 -5.43 -3.71
C ALA A 173 22.66 -5.05 -3.29
N GLN A 174 23.05 -3.76 -3.38
CA GLN A 174 24.45 -3.34 -3.26
C GLN A 174 24.77 -2.31 -2.15
N ASP A 175 23.80 -1.89 -1.34
CA ASP A 175 24.05 -1.03 -0.16
C ASP A 175 23.85 -1.77 1.17
#